data_AF-A0A484AMY7-F1
#
_entry.id   AF-A0A484AMY7-F1
#
_cell.length_a   1.000
_cell.length_b   1.000
_cell.length_c   1.000
_cell.angle_alpha   90.00
_cell.angle_beta   90.00
_cell.angle_gamma   90.00
#
_symmetry.space_group_name_H-M   'P 1'
#
loop_
_entity.id
_entity.type
_entity.pdbx_description
1 polymer ?
#
loop_
_entity_poly.entity_id
_entity_poly.type
_entity_poly.pdbx_seq_one_letter_code
_entity_poly.pdbx_strand_id
1 'polypeptide(L)'
;EEVQTTTPAIHRGVSLRPTSTGNQHDDTPTTSVTQTGQNGEPEDDSQAAGQDVENPVMDNPEEVAFLTEEVDRFYDLKGTTNITEHKITMKDDRPIKQRYYPKNPAMQNVINEQRDELLAQDCIEPLRSPHSAPIVL
;
A
#
# COMPACT_ATOMS: atom_id res chain seq x y z
N GLU A 1 -50.03 18.91 -35.77
CA GLU A 1 -50.00 17.48 -36.14
C GLU A 1 -49.23 16.75 -35.05
N GLU A 2 -49.85 15.76 -34.41
CA GLU A 2 -49.32 15.11 -33.22
C GLU A 2 -49.08 13.63 -33.52
N VAL A 3 -47.80 13.27 -33.70
CA VAL A 3 -47.42 11.92 -34.14
C VAL A 3 -47.34 11.00 -32.92
N GLN A 4 -48.46 10.36 -32.61
CA GLN A 4 -48.51 9.26 -31.65
C GLN A 4 -47.94 7.98 -32.29
N THR A 5 -46.78 7.50 -31.83
CA THR A 5 -46.24 6.18 -32.23
C THR A 5 -46.18 5.23 -31.04
N THR A 6 -47.08 4.25 -31.07
CA THR A 6 -47.31 3.22 -30.07
C THR A 6 -46.19 2.18 -29.98
N THR A 7 -45.76 1.87 -28.75
CA THR A 7 -44.88 0.74 -28.40
C THR A 7 -45.61 -0.61 -28.49
N PRO A 8 -44.99 -1.66 -29.05
CA PRO A 8 -45.29 -3.04 -28.67
C PRO A 8 -44.20 -3.60 -27.73
N ALA A 9 -44.63 -4.05 -26.54
CA ALA A 9 -43.75 -4.73 -25.59
C ALA A 9 -43.44 -6.17 -26.04
N ILE A 10 -42.17 -6.57 -26.05
CA ILE A 10 -41.77 -7.96 -26.32
C ILE A 10 -41.73 -8.74 -25.00
N HIS A 11 -42.59 -9.74 -24.90
CA HIS A 11 -42.71 -10.66 -23.77
C HIS A 11 -41.91 -11.96 -24.02
N ARG A 12 -41.50 -12.58 -22.90
CA ARG A 12 -40.93 -13.94 -22.74
C ARG A 12 -39.42 -14.08 -23.02
N GLY A 13 -38.68 -14.93 -22.29
CA GLY A 13 -39.15 -15.93 -21.32
C GLY A 13 -38.17 -16.20 -20.18
N VAL A 14 -38.74 -16.39 -18.98
CA VAL A 14 -38.07 -17.03 -17.84
C VAL A 14 -37.82 -18.50 -18.18
N SER A 15 -36.57 -18.96 -18.10
CA SER A 15 -36.22 -20.37 -18.20
C SER A 15 -35.70 -20.90 -16.85
N LEU A 16 -36.62 -21.08 -15.90
CA LEU A 16 -36.39 -21.95 -14.75
C LEU A 16 -36.45 -23.40 -15.24
N ARG A 17 -35.42 -24.21 -14.95
CA ARG A 17 -35.49 -25.67 -15.02
C ARG A 17 -34.84 -26.33 -13.79
N PRO A 18 -35.28 -27.54 -13.42
CA PRO A 18 -35.40 -27.92 -12.02
C PRO A 18 -34.26 -28.78 -11.48
N THR A 19 -34.30 -28.93 -10.15
CA THR A 19 -33.48 -29.82 -9.32
C THR A 19 -33.57 -31.29 -9.71
N SER A 20 -32.45 -32.03 -9.61
CA SER A 20 -32.46 -33.46 -9.33
C SER A 20 -31.30 -33.88 -8.43
N THR A 21 -31.68 -34.30 -7.23
CA THR A 21 -30.96 -35.03 -6.18
C THR A 21 -29.92 -36.05 -6.65
N GLY A 22 -28.81 -36.14 -5.91
CA GLY A 22 -27.87 -37.27 -5.91
C GLY A 22 -27.12 -37.33 -4.58
N ASN A 23 -27.46 -38.28 -3.73
CA ASN A 23 -27.03 -38.34 -2.32
C ASN A 23 -26.17 -39.60 -2.06
N GLN A 24 -24.90 -39.42 -1.69
CA GLN A 24 -23.98 -40.43 -1.14
C GLN A 24 -23.08 -39.66 -0.14
N HIS A 25 -23.02 -39.93 1.17
CA HIS A 25 -22.49 -41.14 1.85
C HIS A 25 -21.12 -41.55 1.28
N ASP A 26 -19.99 -41.63 2.00
CA ASP A 26 -19.63 -41.30 3.40
C ASP A 26 -18.14 -40.81 3.36
N ASP A 27 -17.45 -40.37 4.41
CA ASP A 27 -17.64 -40.47 5.87
C ASP A 27 -17.06 -39.25 6.61
N THR A 28 -17.42 -39.04 7.88
CA THR A 28 -16.68 -38.21 8.83
C THR A 28 -16.63 -38.91 10.20
N PRO A 29 -15.45 -39.36 10.67
CA PRO A 29 -15.33 -39.88 12.03
C PRO A 29 -15.36 -38.74 13.05
N THR A 30 -16.57 -38.35 13.45
CA THR A 30 -16.80 -37.68 14.73
C THR A 30 -16.61 -38.70 15.85
N THR A 31 -15.58 -38.54 16.68
CA THR A 31 -15.41 -39.32 17.90
C THR A 31 -15.14 -38.40 19.08
N SER A 32 -16.10 -38.34 19.99
CA SER A 32 -16.06 -37.48 21.18
C SER A 32 -15.71 -38.26 22.45
N VAL A 33 -14.58 -37.88 23.07
CA VAL A 33 -14.36 -37.75 24.54
C VAL A 33 -14.49 -39.01 25.42
N THR A 34 -13.41 -39.37 26.15
CA THR A 34 -13.36 -39.25 27.63
C THR A 34 -11.94 -39.40 28.21
N GLN A 35 -11.57 -38.37 28.98
CA GLN A 35 -10.45 -38.10 29.90
C GLN A 35 -9.85 -39.27 30.73
N THR A 36 -8.53 -39.26 30.94
CA THR A 36 -7.85 -39.06 32.27
C THR A 36 -6.34 -39.39 32.19
N GLY A 37 -5.48 -38.46 32.62
CA GLY A 37 -4.02 -38.66 32.79
C GLY A 37 -3.34 -37.33 33.15
N GLN A 38 -2.52 -37.31 34.21
CA GLN A 38 -2.10 -36.07 34.89
C GLN A 38 -0.63 -35.70 34.65
N ASN A 39 -0.37 -34.38 34.71
CA ASN A 39 0.88 -33.70 35.04
C ASN A 39 2.04 -33.71 34.02
N GLY A 40 2.24 -32.54 33.41
CA GLY A 40 3.47 -32.04 32.80
C GLY A 40 3.30 -30.53 32.63
N GLU A 41 4.13 -29.72 33.31
CA GLU A 41 4.04 -28.26 33.29
C GLU A 41 4.50 -27.67 31.94
N PRO A 42 4.03 -26.47 31.55
CA PRO A 42 4.36 -25.90 30.24
C PRO A 42 5.82 -25.44 30.17
N GLU A 43 6.53 -25.83 29.12
CA GLU A 43 7.81 -25.21 28.77
C GLU A 43 7.52 -23.82 28.18
N ASP A 44 7.83 -22.81 28.99
CA ASP A 44 7.73 -21.39 28.65
C ASP A 44 8.91 -20.98 27.75
N ASP A 45 8.82 -21.33 26.47
CA ASP A 45 9.75 -20.88 25.40
C ASP A 45 9.54 -19.38 25.05
N SER A 46 9.32 -18.53 26.07
CA SER A 46 9.36 -17.07 25.97
C SER A 46 10.80 -16.54 25.91
N GLN A 47 11.62 -17.10 25.02
CA GLN A 47 12.98 -16.64 24.72
C GLN A 47 13.19 -16.29 23.24
N ALA A 48 12.19 -15.63 22.65
CA ALA A 48 12.49 -14.58 21.66
C ALA A 48 12.84 -13.30 22.43
N ALA A 49 14.07 -13.23 22.96
CA ALA A 49 14.59 -11.97 23.47
C ALA A 49 14.53 -10.96 22.33
N GLY A 50 13.61 -10.00 22.44
CA GLY A 50 13.75 -8.75 21.71
C GLY A 50 15.13 -8.23 22.05
N GLN A 51 15.98 -8.04 21.03
CA GLN A 51 17.13 -7.19 21.22
C GLN A 51 16.54 -5.81 21.46
N ASP A 52 16.40 -5.44 22.74
CA ASP A 52 16.34 -4.04 23.13
C ASP A 52 17.55 -3.42 22.46
N VAL A 53 17.30 -2.71 21.35
CA VAL A 53 18.32 -1.90 20.69
C VAL A 53 18.48 -0.72 21.60
N GLU A 54 19.25 -0.95 22.67
CA GLU A 54 19.70 0.05 23.61
C GLU A 54 20.39 1.11 22.77
N ASN A 55 19.67 2.21 22.50
CA ASN A 55 20.25 3.37 21.82
C ASN A 55 21.50 3.70 22.63
N PRO A 56 22.71 3.67 22.01
CA PRO A 56 23.95 3.68 22.75
C PRO A 56 23.93 4.87 23.70
N VAL A 57 23.97 4.58 25.00
CA VAL A 57 23.99 5.64 26.00
C VAL A 57 25.29 6.40 25.75
N MET A 58 25.14 7.64 25.29
CA MET A 58 26.26 8.51 24.90
C MET A 58 26.97 9.04 26.15
N ASP A 59 27.54 8.12 26.94
CA ASP A 59 28.24 8.41 28.19
C ASP A 59 29.67 8.96 27.94
N ASN A 60 30.19 8.85 26.72
CA ASN A 60 31.47 9.45 26.36
C ASN A 60 31.28 10.94 25.97
N PRO A 61 31.79 11.90 26.78
CA PRO A 61 31.62 13.32 26.50
C PRO A 61 32.33 13.77 25.22
N GLU A 62 33.37 13.07 24.76
CA GLU A 62 34.06 13.39 23.50
C GLU A 62 33.19 13.06 22.28
N GLU A 63 32.45 11.95 22.33
CA GLU A 63 31.52 11.54 21.26
C GLU A 63 30.30 12.47 21.20
N VAL A 64 29.76 12.88 22.36
CA VAL A 64 28.68 13.88 22.43
C VAL A 64 29.13 15.22 21.86
N ALA A 65 30.32 15.70 22.24
CA ALA A 65 30.88 16.95 21.72
C ALA A 65 31.08 16.90 20.20
N PHE A 66 31.67 15.82 19.69
CA PHE A 66 31.88 15.61 18.25
C PHE A 66 30.56 15.55 17.48
N LEU A 67 29.59 14.75 17.90
CA LEU A 67 28.30 14.66 17.20
C LEU A 67 27.52 15.98 17.26
N THR A 68 27.59 16.73 18.36
CA THR A 68 26.96 18.05 18.45
C THR A 68 27.59 19.01 17.42
N GLU A 69 28.93 19.06 17.35
CA GLU A 69 29.63 19.92 16.40
C GLU A 69 29.34 19.54 14.93
N GLU A 70 29.38 18.26 14.58
CA GLU A 70 29.09 17.81 13.21
C GLU A 70 27.62 18.07 12.83
N VAL A 71 26.66 17.76 13.71
CA VAL A 71 25.22 18.00 13.44
C VAL A 71 24.93 19.49 13.24
N ASP A 72 25.54 20.37 14.02
CA ASP A 72 25.41 21.82 13.86
C ASP A 72 25.90 22.29 12.48
N ARG A 73 26.99 21.71 11.93
CA ARG A 73 27.45 22.02 10.56
C ARG A 73 26.45 21.61 9.47
N PHE A 74 25.60 20.61 9.73
CA PHE A 74 24.55 20.16 8.80
C PHE A 74 23.20 20.83 9.01
N TYR A 75 23.00 21.60 10.09
CA TYR A 75 21.72 22.23 10.45
C TYR A 75 21.15 23.12 9.32
N ASP A 76 22.02 23.92 8.69
CA ASP A 76 21.64 24.80 7.58
C ASP A 76 21.70 24.13 6.21
N LEU A 77 22.23 22.90 6.09
CA LEU A 77 22.40 22.23 4.80
C LEU A 77 21.03 21.86 4.19
N LYS A 78 20.66 22.57 3.12
CA LYS A 78 19.48 22.24 2.32
C LYS A 78 19.85 21.19 1.28
N GLY A 79 18.94 20.23 1.03
CA GLY A 79 19.21 19.04 0.22
C GLY A 79 19.40 19.27 -1.28
N THR A 80 19.16 20.48 -1.78
CA THR A 80 19.29 20.84 -3.20
C THR A 80 20.63 21.52 -3.48
N THR A 81 21.31 21.11 -4.56
CA THR A 81 22.56 21.71 -5.01
C THR A 81 22.42 22.22 -6.44
N ASN A 82 22.81 23.48 -6.67
CA ASN A 82 22.74 24.15 -7.97
C ASN A 82 23.99 23.91 -8.84
N ILE A 83 24.83 22.94 -8.48
CA ILE A 83 26.14 22.71 -9.12
C ILE A 83 26.00 21.98 -10.47
N THR A 84 25.02 21.08 -10.62
CA THR A 84 24.87 20.20 -11.80
C THR A 84 23.40 19.90 -12.10
N GLU A 85 23.03 19.93 -13.39
CA GLU A 85 21.74 19.43 -13.89
C GLU A 85 21.88 17.98 -14.39
N HIS A 86 20.97 17.08 -14.02
CA HIS A 86 20.98 15.70 -14.49
C HIS A 86 20.14 15.52 -15.76
N LYS A 87 20.79 15.31 -16.90
CA LYS A 87 20.13 15.06 -18.18
C LYS A 87 20.02 13.57 -18.51
N ILE A 88 18.79 13.07 -18.58
CA ILE A 88 18.49 11.70 -19.05
C ILE A 88 18.56 11.66 -20.58
N THR A 89 19.27 10.67 -21.14
CA THR A 89 19.32 10.41 -22.59
C THR A 89 18.51 9.16 -22.94
N MET A 90 17.54 9.31 -23.83
CA MET A 90 16.68 8.21 -24.28
C MET A 90 17.29 7.44 -25.47
N LYS A 91 16.87 6.17 -25.63
CA LYS A 91 17.13 5.37 -26.85
C LYS A 91 16.03 5.54 -27.91
N ASP A 92 14.86 6.00 -27.48
CA ASP A 92 13.63 6.15 -28.26
C ASP A 92 12.79 7.23 -27.59
N ASP A 93 12.41 8.27 -28.35
CA ASP A 93 11.71 9.46 -27.84
C ASP A 93 10.18 9.34 -27.87
N ARG A 94 9.62 8.16 -28.24
CA ARG A 94 8.17 7.94 -28.27
C ARG A 94 7.56 8.04 -26.87
N PRO A 95 6.62 8.98 -26.62
CA PRO A 95 6.04 9.16 -25.29
C PRO A 95 5.18 7.98 -24.83
N ILE A 96 5.25 7.66 -23.53
CA ILE A 96 4.47 6.61 -22.90
C ILE A 96 3.47 7.23 -21.93
N LYS A 97 2.18 7.09 -22.23
CA LYS A 97 1.08 7.68 -21.45
C LYS A 97 0.21 6.59 -20.82
N GLN A 98 0.54 6.17 -19.60
CA GLN A 98 -0.23 5.18 -18.85
C GLN A 98 -1.42 5.83 -18.13
N ARG A 99 -2.55 5.11 -18.07
CA ARG A 99 -3.77 5.55 -17.38
C ARG A 99 -3.63 5.37 -15.87
N TYR A 100 -4.10 6.35 -15.09
CA TYR A 100 -4.19 6.26 -13.64
C TYR A 100 -5.18 5.17 -13.18
N TYR A 101 -4.86 4.51 -12.07
CA TYR A 101 -5.80 3.63 -11.38
C TYR A 101 -6.74 4.46 -10.50
N PRO A 102 -8.07 4.18 -10.47
CA PRO A 102 -8.97 4.77 -9.49
C PRO A 102 -8.50 4.46 -8.07
N LYS A 103 -8.50 5.46 -7.19
CA LYS A 103 -8.20 5.32 -5.76
C LYS A 103 -9.48 5.53 -4.94
N ASN A 104 -9.55 4.90 -3.77
CA ASN A 104 -10.61 5.21 -2.80
C ASN A 104 -10.34 6.59 -2.16
N PRO A 105 -11.33 7.24 -1.54
CA PRO A 105 -11.16 8.58 -0.98
C PRO A 105 -10.05 8.68 0.08
N ALA A 106 -9.91 7.68 0.94
CA ALA A 106 -8.89 7.68 2.00
C ALA A 106 -7.46 7.68 1.42
N MET A 107 -7.16 6.80 0.47
CA MET A 107 -5.85 6.77 -0.20
C MET A 107 -5.63 8.02 -1.06
N GLN A 108 -6.69 8.60 -1.64
CA GLN A 108 -6.56 9.84 -2.41
C GLN A 108 -6.20 11.04 -1.52
N ASN A 109 -6.66 11.07 -0.26
CA ASN A 109 -6.27 12.10 0.71
C ASN A 109 -4.77 12.01 1.01
N VAL A 110 -4.24 10.80 1.27
CA VAL A 110 -2.79 10.58 1.47
C VAL A 110 -1.96 11.05 0.26
N ILE A 111 -2.42 10.81 -0.97
CA ILE A 111 -1.76 11.34 -2.18
C ILE A 111 -1.78 12.88 -2.20
N ASN A 112 -2.91 13.49 -1.83
CA ASN A 112 -3.06 14.94 -1.87
C ASN A 112 -2.19 15.62 -0.80
N GLU A 113 -2.17 15.10 0.43
CA GLU A 113 -1.34 15.57 1.53
C GLU A 113 0.14 15.53 1.13
N GLN A 114 0.64 14.37 0.66
CA GLN A 114 2.03 14.25 0.24
C GLN A 114 2.38 15.13 -0.98
N ARG A 115 1.44 15.29 -1.93
CA ARG A 115 1.62 16.21 -3.07
C ARG A 115 1.79 17.65 -2.58
N ASP A 116 0.96 18.08 -1.64
CA ASP A 116 0.96 19.47 -1.17
C ASP A 116 2.20 19.78 -0.33
N GLU A 117 2.72 18.81 0.43
CA GLU A 117 4.05 18.89 1.05
C GLU A 117 5.18 19.04 0.02
N LEU A 118 5.20 18.18 -1.02
CA LEU A 118 6.25 18.20 -2.05
C LEU A 118 6.20 19.47 -2.92
N LEU A 119 5.01 20.03 -3.14
CA LEU A 119 4.84 21.35 -3.77
C LEU A 119 5.35 22.48 -2.87
N ALA A 120 5.09 22.42 -1.55
CA ALA A 120 5.58 23.42 -0.60
C ALA A 120 7.11 23.38 -0.40
N GLN A 121 7.73 22.22 -0.65
CA GLN A 121 9.18 22.02 -0.64
C GLN A 121 9.88 22.32 -1.98
N ASP A 122 9.14 22.71 -3.03
CA ASP A 122 9.64 22.90 -4.40
C ASP A 122 10.30 21.63 -5.00
N CYS A 123 9.88 20.45 -4.54
CA CYS A 123 10.38 19.15 -4.98
C CYS A 123 9.70 18.65 -6.27
N ILE A 124 8.51 19.14 -6.60
CA ILE A 124 7.74 18.80 -7.80
C ILE A 124 7.03 20.03 -8.37
N GLU A 125 6.78 20.05 -9.68
CA GLU A 125 6.05 21.14 -10.35
C GLU A 125 4.85 20.64 -11.19
N PRO A 126 3.78 21.45 -11.38
CA PRO A 126 2.68 21.12 -12.28
C PRO A 126 3.08 21.18 -13.77
N LEU A 127 3.30 20.03 -14.41
CA LEU A 127 3.73 19.94 -15.81
C LEU A 127 2.70 19.27 -16.74
N ARG A 128 2.54 19.79 -17.97
CA ARG A 128 1.76 19.16 -19.05
C ARG A 128 2.62 18.24 -19.91
N SER A 129 3.03 17.10 -19.35
CA SER A 129 3.85 16.11 -20.06
C SER A 129 3.03 15.20 -20.99
N PRO A 130 3.57 14.77 -22.15
CA PRO A 130 3.01 13.66 -22.92
C PRO A 130 3.29 12.29 -22.27
N HIS A 131 4.21 12.22 -21.30
CA HIS A 131 4.47 11.03 -20.49
C HIS A 131 3.58 11.02 -19.23
N SER A 132 3.10 9.84 -18.81
CA SER A 132 2.46 9.65 -17.51
C SER A 132 2.62 8.22 -17.00
N ALA A 133 2.82 8.08 -15.69
CA ALA A 133 2.83 6.82 -14.96
C ALA A 133 1.82 6.88 -13.80
N PRO A 134 1.17 5.75 -13.42
CA PRO A 134 0.20 5.73 -12.34
C PRO A 134 0.86 5.67 -10.96
N ILE A 135 0.29 6.37 -9.98
CA ILE A 135 0.73 6.27 -8.58
C ILE A 135 0.21 4.95 -7.98
N VAL A 136 1.13 4.16 -7.41
CA VAL A 136 0.82 2.94 -6.66
C VAL A 136 0.88 3.28 -5.16
N LEU A 137 -0.11 2.76 -4.44
CA LEU A 137 -0.30 2.77 -2.98
C LEU A 137 -0.96 1.45 -2.63
#